data_AF-K1YFV8-F1
#
_entry.id   AF-K1YFV8-F1
#
_cell.length_a   1.000
_cell.length_b   1.000
_cell.length_c   1.000
_cell.angle_alpha   90.00
_cell.angle_beta   90.00
_cell.angle_gamma   90.00
#
_symmetry.space_group_name_H-M   'P 1'
#
loop_
_entity.id
_entity.type
_entity.pdbx_description
1 polymer ?
#
loop_
_entity_poly.entity_id
_entity_poly.type
_entity_poly.pdbx_seq_one_letter_code
_entity_poly.pdbx_strand_id
1 'polypeptide(L)'
;MALFESYDRRIDQILPVLAKYGMKSLEEAKEICLQYGVDVATIVRGIQPICFENAVWAYTLGAAIAIRKGQKKAAEIAATLGEGLQAFCIPGSVADDRKVGIGHGNLAAMLLSEETSCFAFLAGHESFAAAEGAIGIARSANRVRTKPLRVILNGLGKDAAKVISRINGFTYVQTQFDYASGKLNIVSETRYSEGERGKVHCYGADDVREGVAINHLEGVDVSITGNSTNPTRFQHPVAGTYKKECIQEGKKYFSVASGGGTGRTLHPDNMGAGP
;
A
#
# COMPACT_ATOMS: atom_id res chain seq x y z
N MET A 1 -7.99 -31.21 -9.67
CA MET A 1 -8.13 -29.82 -10.14
C MET A 1 -6.88 -29.05 -9.76
N ALA A 2 -6.42 -28.12 -10.59
CA ALA A 2 -5.29 -27.26 -10.22
C ALA A 2 -5.61 -26.45 -8.96
N LEU A 3 -4.62 -26.26 -8.08
CA LEU A 3 -4.78 -25.57 -6.79
C LEU A 3 -5.13 -24.08 -6.94
N PHE A 4 -4.75 -23.47 -8.06
CA PHE A 4 -4.95 -22.06 -8.37
C PHE A 4 -4.83 -21.81 -9.89
N GLU A 5 -5.21 -20.61 -10.32
CA GLU A 5 -5.25 -20.22 -11.74
C GLU A 5 -3.85 -20.04 -12.35
N SER A 6 -3.69 -20.46 -13.61
CA SER A 6 -2.40 -20.42 -14.31
C SER A 6 -1.30 -21.24 -13.61
N TYR A 7 -1.67 -22.35 -12.96
CA TYR A 7 -0.74 -23.24 -12.24
C TYR A 7 0.52 -23.57 -13.04
N ASP A 8 0.37 -24.05 -14.26
CA ASP A 8 1.49 -24.46 -15.12
C ASP A 8 2.44 -23.31 -15.48
N ARG A 9 1.95 -22.05 -15.44
CA ARG A 9 2.77 -20.86 -15.71
C ARG A 9 3.55 -20.37 -14.48
N ARG A 10 3.19 -20.83 -13.27
CA ARG A 10 3.74 -20.32 -12.01
C ARG A 10 4.52 -21.38 -11.23
N ILE A 11 4.19 -22.66 -11.37
CA ILE A 11 4.72 -23.73 -10.51
C ILE A 11 6.24 -23.83 -10.53
N ASP A 12 6.87 -23.62 -11.70
CA ASP A 12 8.33 -23.65 -11.85
C ASP A 12 9.04 -22.51 -11.12
N GLN A 13 8.34 -21.42 -10.81
CA GLN A 13 8.85 -20.33 -9.97
C GLN A 13 8.62 -20.60 -8.48
N ILE A 14 7.58 -21.37 -8.13
CA ILE A 14 7.19 -21.68 -6.75
C ILE A 14 8.05 -22.81 -6.16
N LEU A 15 8.27 -23.90 -6.92
CA LEU A 15 9.01 -25.08 -6.45
C LEU A 15 10.43 -24.77 -5.95
N PRO A 16 11.24 -23.92 -6.62
CA PRO A 16 12.55 -23.55 -6.12
C PRO A 16 12.49 -22.79 -4.78
N VAL A 17 11.46 -21.97 -4.58
CA VAL A 17 11.27 -21.21 -3.32
C VAL A 17 10.88 -22.15 -2.19
N LEU A 18 9.98 -23.11 -2.44
CA LEU A 18 9.64 -24.16 -1.47
C LEU A 18 10.89 -24.96 -1.06
N ALA A 19 11.65 -25.45 -2.04
CA ALA A 19 12.87 -26.22 -1.79
C ALA A 19 13.92 -25.43 -1.00
N LYS A 20 14.12 -24.13 -1.33
CA LYS A 20 15.01 -23.22 -0.60
C LYS A 20 14.70 -23.17 0.90
N TYR A 21 13.43 -23.28 1.29
CA TYR A 21 12.98 -23.23 2.67
C TYR A 21 12.63 -24.60 3.26
N GLY A 22 13.04 -25.68 2.60
CA GLY A 22 12.87 -27.05 3.08
C GLY A 22 11.41 -27.51 3.12
N MET A 23 10.59 -27.02 2.19
CA MET A 23 9.20 -27.45 2.00
C MET A 23 9.08 -28.22 0.67
N LYS A 24 8.29 -29.30 0.66
CA LYS A 24 8.07 -30.17 -0.51
C LYS A 24 6.88 -29.74 -1.35
N SER A 25 5.88 -29.11 -0.75
CA SER A 25 4.67 -28.67 -1.43
C SER A 25 4.00 -27.47 -0.75
N LEU A 26 3.02 -26.87 -1.42
CA LEU A 26 2.21 -25.80 -0.85
C LEU A 26 1.31 -26.29 0.29
N GLU A 27 0.87 -27.55 0.24
CA GLU A 27 0.15 -28.19 1.34
C GLU A 27 1.01 -28.29 2.59
N GLU A 28 2.30 -28.64 2.46
CA GLU A 28 3.22 -28.61 3.59
C GLU A 28 3.38 -27.18 4.15
N ALA A 29 3.45 -26.17 3.28
CA ALA A 29 3.46 -24.76 3.71
C ALA A 29 2.19 -24.38 4.50
N LYS A 30 1.03 -24.86 4.07
CA LYS A 30 -0.24 -24.68 4.78
C LYS A 30 -0.24 -25.40 6.13
N GLU A 31 0.22 -26.64 6.19
CA GLU A 31 0.33 -27.40 7.44
C GLU A 31 1.23 -26.70 8.46
N ILE A 32 2.37 -26.16 8.03
CA ILE A 32 3.26 -25.35 8.87
C ILE A 32 2.50 -24.15 9.46
N CYS A 33 1.72 -23.42 8.64
CA CYS A 33 0.93 -22.28 9.13
C CYS A 33 -0.11 -22.72 10.16
N LEU A 34 -0.83 -23.81 9.90
CA LEU A 34 -1.87 -24.34 10.78
C LEU A 34 -1.32 -24.86 12.11
N GLN A 35 -0.14 -25.48 12.13
CA GLN A 35 0.54 -25.90 13.36
C GLN A 35 0.83 -24.71 14.30
N TYR A 36 1.00 -23.51 13.74
CA TYR A 36 1.16 -22.26 14.49
C TYR A 36 -0.16 -21.52 14.74
N GLY A 37 -1.30 -22.13 14.42
CA GLY A 37 -2.62 -21.53 14.60
C GLY A 37 -2.94 -20.41 13.60
N VAL A 38 -2.20 -20.33 12.48
CA VAL A 38 -2.39 -19.29 11.46
C VAL A 38 -3.16 -19.87 10.28
N ASP A 39 -4.47 -19.67 10.27
CA ASP A 39 -5.30 -19.97 9.09
C ASP A 39 -5.24 -18.81 8.08
N VAL A 40 -4.22 -18.85 7.23
CA VAL A 40 -3.99 -17.84 6.19
C VAL A 40 -5.18 -17.74 5.23
N ALA A 41 -5.82 -18.86 4.92
CA ALA A 41 -6.88 -18.93 3.94
C ALA A 41 -8.13 -18.19 4.43
N THR A 42 -8.45 -18.34 5.72
CA THR A 42 -9.53 -17.60 6.39
C THR A 42 -9.19 -16.11 6.51
N ILE A 43 -7.95 -15.77 6.86
CA ILE A 43 -7.52 -14.37 6.99
C ILE A 43 -7.63 -13.62 5.65
N VAL A 44 -7.07 -14.19 4.57
CA VAL A 44 -7.06 -13.56 3.25
C VAL A 44 -8.49 -13.35 2.73
N ARG A 45 -9.37 -14.37 2.84
CA ARG A 45 -10.77 -14.26 2.42
C ARG A 45 -11.59 -13.34 3.31
N GLY A 46 -11.26 -13.23 4.60
CA GLY A 46 -11.89 -12.27 5.51
C GLY A 46 -11.58 -10.81 5.15
N ILE A 47 -10.38 -10.54 4.61
CA ILE A 47 -9.99 -9.21 4.13
C ILE A 47 -10.58 -8.93 2.74
N GLN A 48 -10.51 -9.90 1.82
CA GLN A 48 -11.02 -9.77 0.45
C GLN A 48 -11.79 -11.03 0.05
N PRO A 49 -13.13 -11.05 0.21
CA PRO A 49 -13.94 -12.25 -0.04
C PRO A 49 -13.89 -12.77 -1.48
N ILE A 50 -13.60 -11.90 -2.46
CA ILE A 50 -13.49 -12.24 -3.89
C ILE A 50 -12.04 -12.40 -4.35
N CYS A 51 -11.12 -12.75 -3.44
CA CYS A 51 -9.72 -13.01 -3.81
C CYS A 51 -9.59 -14.30 -4.63
N PHE A 52 -8.64 -14.32 -5.56
CA PHE A 52 -8.25 -15.54 -6.25
C PHE A 52 -7.46 -16.49 -5.34
N GLU A 53 -7.52 -17.79 -5.61
CA GLU A 53 -6.72 -18.80 -4.89
C GLU A 53 -5.21 -18.51 -4.97
N ASN A 54 -4.74 -17.84 -6.03
CA ASN A 54 -3.37 -17.33 -6.15
C ASN A 54 -2.95 -16.52 -4.92
N ALA A 55 -3.80 -15.60 -4.46
CA ALA A 55 -3.49 -14.77 -3.30
C ALA A 55 -3.39 -15.62 -2.03
N VAL A 56 -4.34 -16.53 -1.84
CA VAL A 56 -4.38 -17.43 -0.68
C VAL A 56 -3.08 -18.24 -0.57
N TRP A 57 -2.66 -18.87 -1.67
CA TRP A 57 -1.45 -19.69 -1.68
C TRP A 57 -0.16 -18.86 -1.61
N ALA A 58 -0.11 -17.69 -2.24
CA ALA A 58 1.04 -16.80 -2.16
C ALA A 58 1.28 -16.31 -0.72
N TYR A 59 0.22 -15.87 -0.03
CA TYR A 59 0.32 -15.51 1.39
C TYR A 59 0.63 -16.72 2.27
N THR A 60 0.10 -17.90 1.95
CA THR A 60 0.39 -19.14 2.69
C THR A 60 1.88 -19.50 2.60
N LEU A 61 2.45 -19.46 1.40
CA LEU A 61 3.88 -19.66 1.19
C LEU A 61 4.70 -18.63 1.96
N GLY A 62 4.37 -17.35 1.82
CA GLY A 62 5.06 -16.27 2.54
C GLY A 62 5.02 -16.45 4.06
N ALA A 63 3.86 -16.82 4.62
CA ALA A 63 3.69 -17.05 6.05
C ALA A 63 4.51 -18.25 6.53
N ALA A 64 4.51 -19.36 5.78
CA ALA A 64 5.33 -20.53 6.09
C ALA A 64 6.83 -20.20 6.07
N ILE A 65 7.29 -19.38 5.11
CA ILE A 65 8.67 -18.90 5.06
C ILE A 65 9.01 -18.08 6.32
N ALA A 66 8.15 -17.14 6.71
CA ALA A 66 8.36 -16.32 7.91
C ALA A 66 8.44 -17.18 9.19
N ILE A 67 7.59 -18.20 9.29
CA ILE A 67 7.61 -19.18 10.39
C ILE A 67 8.92 -19.98 10.39
N ARG A 68 9.35 -20.49 9.22
CA ARG A 68 10.63 -21.22 9.08
C ARG A 68 11.83 -20.36 9.46
N LYS A 69 11.78 -19.06 9.17
CA LYS A 69 12.80 -18.08 9.59
C LYS A 69 12.73 -17.72 11.09
N GLY A 70 11.72 -18.17 11.82
CA GLY A 70 11.52 -17.84 13.24
C GLY A 70 11.23 -16.35 13.48
N GLN A 71 10.69 -15.65 12.48
CA GLN A 71 10.44 -14.21 12.58
C GLN A 71 9.27 -13.91 13.52
N LYS A 72 9.43 -12.85 14.32
CA LYS A 72 8.40 -12.40 15.28
C LYS A 72 8.03 -10.94 15.12
N LYS A 73 8.86 -10.14 14.43
CA LYS A 73 8.59 -8.72 14.20
C LYS A 73 7.71 -8.55 12.97
N ALA A 74 6.63 -7.78 13.13
CA ALA A 74 5.62 -7.60 12.08
C ALA A 74 6.21 -7.07 10.76
N ALA A 75 7.15 -6.11 10.81
CA ALA A 75 7.80 -5.57 9.62
C ALA A 75 8.68 -6.61 8.89
N GLU A 76 9.42 -7.46 9.62
CA GLU A 76 10.25 -8.52 9.04
C GLU A 76 9.40 -9.61 8.39
N ILE A 77 8.28 -9.96 9.05
CA ILE A 77 7.28 -10.90 8.52
C ILE A 77 6.68 -10.32 7.23
N ALA A 78 6.25 -9.05 7.23
CA ALA A 78 5.66 -8.40 6.07
C ALA A 78 6.61 -8.36 4.85
N ALA A 79 7.88 -8.04 5.07
CA ALA A 79 8.90 -8.13 4.02
C ALA A 79 9.01 -9.56 3.46
N THR A 80 8.97 -10.56 4.33
CA THR A 80 9.06 -11.98 3.94
C THR A 80 7.81 -12.49 3.22
N LEU A 81 6.62 -11.99 3.57
CA LEU A 81 5.40 -12.28 2.80
C LEU A 81 5.57 -11.87 1.33
N GLY A 82 6.35 -10.82 1.06
CA GLY A 82 6.71 -10.40 -0.29
C GLY A 82 7.46 -11.46 -1.10
N GLU A 83 8.23 -12.35 -0.47
CA GLU A 83 8.86 -13.49 -1.17
C GLU A 83 7.82 -14.49 -1.66
N GLY A 84 6.79 -14.77 -0.86
CA GLY A 84 5.67 -15.62 -1.25
C GLY A 84 4.86 -15.00 -2.40
N LEU A 85 4.58 -13.70 -2.32
CA LEU A 85 3.94 -12.95 -3.41
C LEU A 85 4.77 -12.98 -4.69
N GLN A 86 6.10 -12.84 -4.59
CA GLN A 86 6.98 -12.84 -5.74
C GLN A 86 7.09 -14.19 -6.41
N ALA A 87 7.09 -15.29 -5.63
CA ALA A 87 7.09 -16.64 -6.17
C ALA A 87 5.86 -16.91 -7.05
N PHE A 88 4.78 -16.18 -6.79
CA PHE A 88 3.54 -16.24 -7.55
C PHE A 88 3.47 -15.22 -8.68
N CYS A 89 4.51 -14.47 -9.06
CA CYS A 89 4.49 -13.70 -10.32
C CYS A 89 4.63 -14.66 -11.53
N ILE A 90 4.21 -14.25 -12.73
CA ILE A 90 4.46 -15.09 -13.94
C ILE A 90 5.85 -14.76 -14.50
N PRO A 91 6.71 -15.77 -14.77
CA PRO A 91 8.01 -15.53 -15.40
C PRO A 91 7.91 -14.70 -16.68
N GLY A 92 8.75 -13.68 -16.80
CA GLY A 92 8.77 -12.77 -17.96
C GLY A 92 7.64 -11.74 -18.01
N SER A 93 6.75 -11.71 -17.01
CA SER A 93 5.80 -10.61 -16.84
C SER A 93 6.47 -9.36 -16.29
N VAL A 94 5.76 -8.22 -16.37
CA VAL A 94 6.17 -6.98 -15.70
C VAL A 94 6.26 -7.18 -14.18
N ALA A 95 5.35 -7.98 -13.60
CA ALA A 95 5.36 -8.25 -12.16
C ALA A 95 6.62 -9.01 -11.71
N ASP A 96 7.05 -9.98 -12.51
CA ASP A 96 8.27 -10.74 -12.25
C ASP A 96 9.53 -9.89 -12.48
N ASP A 97 9.60 -9.15 -13.58
CA ASP A 97 10.75 -8.27 -13.88
C ASP A 97 10.94 -7.19 -12.81
N ARG A 98 9.87 -6.46 -12.49
CA ARG A 98 9.88 -5.34 -11.54
C ARG A 98 9.91 -5.78 -10.07
N LYS A 99 9.91 -7.09 -9.81
CA LYS A 99 9.89 -7.69 -8.47
C LYS A 99 8.74 -7.15 -7.60
N VAL A 100 7.53 -7.13 -8.18
CA VAL A 100 6.34 -6.51 -7.58
C VAL A 100 5.96 -7.16 -6.25
N GLY A 101 6.07 -8.48 -6.12
CA GLY A 101 5.77 -9.18 -4.87
C GLY A 101 6.69 -8.74 -3.72
N ILE A 102 7.99 -8.66 -3.98
CA ILE A 102 8.98 -8.14 -3.03
C ILE A 102 8.66 -6.67 -2.68
N GLY A 103 8.31 -5.87 -3.69
CA GLY A 103 7.91 -4.47 -3.49
C GLY A 103 6.70 -4.31 -2.55
N HIS A 104 5.68 -5.16 -2.68
CA HIS A 104 4.51 -5.15 -1.79
C HIS A 104 4.88 -5.51 -0.35
N GLY A 105 5.72 -6.54 -0.16
CA GLY A 105 6.22 -6.90 1.17
C GLY A 105 7.00 -5.76 1.83
N ASN A 106 7.88 -5.09 1.08
CA ASN A 106 8.66 -3.96 1.57
C ASN A 106 7.80 -2.74 1.90
N LEU A 107 6.78 -2.43 1.08
CA LEU A 107 5.83 -1.36 1.37
C LEU A 107 5.07 -1.64 2.68
N ALA A 108 4.57 -2.86 2.86
CA ALA A 108 3.91 -3.25 4.10
C ALA A 108 4.88 -3.14 5.29
N ALA A 109 6.13 -3.59 5.13
CA ALA A 109 7.15 -3.45 6.16
C ALA A 109 7.44 -1.99 6.54
N MET A 110 7.51 -1.08 5.56
CA MET A 110 7.66 0.36 5.80
C MET A 110 6.51 0.90 6.64
N LEU A 111 5.26 0.57 6.30
CA LEU A 111 4.07 1.04 7.04
C LEU A 111 4.02 0.50 8.48
N LEU A 112 4.58 -0.68 8.73
CA LEU A 112 4.68 -1.28 10.06
C LEU A 112 5.89 -0.79 10.88
N SER A 113 6.87 -0.16 10.23
CA SER A 113 8.10 0.32 10.87
C SER A 113 7.94 1.67 11.55
N GLU A 114 8.50 1.82 12.74
CA GLU A 114 8.53 3.10 13.48
C GLU A 114 9.29 4.22 12.75
N GLU A 115 10.09 3.88 11.74
CA GLU A 115 10.77 4.85 10.88
C GLU A 115 9.79 5.65 10.02
N THR A 116 8.66 5.04 9.64
CA THR A 116 7.60 5.73 8.89
C THR A 116 6.69 6.44 9.86
N SER A 117 6.66 7.76 9.82
CA SER A 117 5.85 8.61 10.68
C SER A 117 4.56 9.08 10.00
N CYS A 118 4.59 9.31 8.68
CA CYS A 118 3.44 9.82 7.93
C CYS A 118 3.22 9.07 6.61
N PHE A 119 1.98 8.60 6.42
CA PHE A 119 1.49 8.01 5.19
C PHE A 119 0.50 8.96 4.49
N ALA A 120 0.72 9.22 3.20
CA ALA A 120 -0.19 10.01 2.38
C ALA A 120 -0.92 9.17 1.34
N PHE A 121 -2.24 9.25 1.33
CA PHE A 121 -3.03 8.79 0.20
C PHE A 121 -3.24 9.96 -0.77
N LEU A 122 -2.62 9.88 -1.95
CA LEU A 122 -2.79 10.86 -3.02
C LEU A 122 -4.00 10.45 -3.87
N ALA A 123 -5.15 11.02 -3.55
CA ALA A 123 -6.42 10.65 -4.16
C ALA A 123 -6.65 11.41 -5.46
N GLY A 124 -6.90 10.69 -6.56
CA GLY A 124 -7.45 11.26 -7.80
C GLY A 124 -8.98 11.36 -7.76
N HIS A 125 -9.62 11.46 -8.93
CA HIS A 125 -11.07 11.69 -9.12
C HIS A 125 -12.00 10.63 -8.49
N GLU A 126 -11.49 9.49 -8.01
CA GLU A 126 -12.26 8.35 -7.45
C GLU A 126 -12.16 8.28 -5.90
N SER A 127 -12.26 9.44 -5.25
CA SER A 127 -11.69 9.69 -3.92
C SER A 127 -12.39 9.03 -2.72
N PHE A 128 -13.56 8.41 -2.88
CA PHE A 128 -14.27 7.77 -1.75
C PHE A 128 -13.65 6.44 -1.32
N ALA A 129 -13.19 5.62 -2.27
CA ALA A 129 -12.53 4.35 -1.96
C ALA A 129 -11.17 4.55 -1.27
N ALA A 130 -10.51 5.67 -1.58
CA ALA A 130 -9.25 6.09 -0.96
C ALA A 130 -9.37 6.27 0.56
N ALA A 131 -10.48 6.85 1.01
CA ALA A 131 -10.74 7.14 2.43
C ALA A 131 -10.82 5.87 3.28
N GLU A 132 -11.59 4.86 2.85
CA GLU A 132 -11.72 3.59 3.57
C GLU A 132 -10.41 2.79 3.58
N GLY A 133 -9.66 2.82 2.47
CA GLY A 133 -8.33 2.21 2.39
C GLY A 133 -7.34 2.82 3.39
N ALA A 134 -7.31 4.14 3.49
CA ALA A 134 -6.45 4.87 4.42
C ALA A 134 -6.73 4.51 5.89
N ILE A 135 -8.01 4.38 6.27
CA ILE A 135 -8.43 3.95 7.61
C ILE A 135 -7.99 2.50 7.88
N GLY A 136 -8.20 1.60 6.92
CA GLY A 136 -7.83 0.19 7.04
C GLY A 136 -6.33 -0.02 7.27
N ILE A 137 -5.51 0.75 6.55
CA ILE A 137 -4.05 0.77 6.71
C ILE A 137 -3.67 1.29 8.09
N ALA A 138 -4.21 2.45 8.50
CA ALA A 138 -3.92 3.05 9.81
C ALA A 138 -4.24 2.08 10.95
N ARG A 139 -5.45 1.49 10.94
CA ARG A 139 -5.90 0.53 11.94
C ARG A 139 -5.01 -0.69 11.99
N SER A 140 -4.66 -1.26 10.85
CA SER A 140 -3.84 -2.47 10.80
C SER A 140 -2.41 -2.21 11.26
N ALA A 141 -1.81 -1.11 10.80
CA ALA A 141 -0.44 -0.75 11.18
C ALA A 141 -0.34 -0.42 12.67
N ASN A 142 -1.30 0.34 13.21
CA ASN A 142 -1.25 0.81 14.60
C ASN A 142 -1.50 -0.30 15.64
N ARG A 143 -1.85 -1.52 15.24
CA ARG A 143 -1.93 -2.67 16.15
C ARG A 143 -0.58 -3.11 16.71
N VAL A 144 0.49 -2.86 15.96
CA VAL A 144 1.86 -3.33 16.30
C VAL A 144 2.83 -2.20 16.54
N ARG A 145 2.41 -0.95 16.27
CA ARG A 145 3.22 0.25 16.44
C ARG A 145 3.02 0.85 17.81
N THR A 146 4.09 1.43 18.34
CA THR A 146 4.10 2.27 19.54
C THR A 146 3.74 3.70 19.20
N LYS A 147 4.21 4.24 18.07
CA LYS A 147 3.81 5.55 17.55
C LYS A 147 2.78 5.35 16.45
N PRO A 148 1.53 5.82 16.63
CA PRO A 148 0.51 5.72 15.60
C PRO A 148 0.99 6.36 14.29
N LEU A 149 0.85 5.62 13.20
CA LEU A 149 1.08 6.13 11.85
C LEU A 149 0.11 7.28 11.59
N ARG A 150 0.63 8.47 11.29
CA ARG A 150 -0.18 9.60 10.83
C ARG A 150 -0.61 9.32 9.40
N VAL A 151 -1.87 9.59 9.10
CA VAL A 151 -2.44 9.35 7.79
C VAL A 151 -3.07 10.64 7.28
N ILE A 152 -2.68 11.02 6.06
CA ILE A 152 -3.22 12.19 5.39
C ILE A 152 -3.83 11.82 4.03
N LEU A 153 -4.82 12.59 3.62
CA LEU A 153 -5.31 12.63 2.24
C LEU A 153 -4.84 13.94 1.60
N ASN A 154 -4.33 13.85 0.39
CA ASN A 154 -3.88 14.98 -0.43
C ASN A 154 -4.14 14.65 -1.91
N GLY A 155 -3.91 15.60 -2.83
CA GLY A 155 -4.17 15.44 -4.28
C GLY A 155 -5.60 15.77 -4.72
N LEU A 156 -6.41 16.31 -3.81
CA LEU A 156 -7.81 16.69 -4.04
C LEU A 156 -7.94 18.20 -4.22
N GLY A 157 -8.95 18.65 -4.97
CA GLY A 157 -9.38 20.06 -4.91
C GLY A 157 -9.97 20.40 -3.54
N LYS A 158 -9.89 21.68 -3.13
CA LYS A 158 -10.33 22.14 -1.80
C LYS A 158 -11.79 21.81 -1.47
N ASP A 159 -12.70 21.97 -2.43
CA ASP A 159 -14.11 21.64 -2.25
C ASP A 159 -14.33 20.13 -2.05
N ALA A 160 -13.67 19.31 -2.88
CA ALA A 160 -13.74 17.86 -2.77
C ALA A 160 -13.19 17.38 -1.43
N ALA A 161 -12.04 17.89 -1.00
CA ALA A 161 -11.44 17.58 0.30
C ALA A 161 -12.39 17.90 1.46
N LYS A 162 -13.06 19.07 1.44
CA LYS A 162 -14.03 19.46 2.48
C LYS A 162 -15.22 18.50 2.54
N VAL A 163 -15.79 18.16 1.38
CA VAL A 163 -16.95 17.23 1.28
C VAL A 163 -16.56 15.83 1.74
N ILE A 164 -15.44 15.29 1.24
CA ILE A 164 -14.92 13.97 1.61
C ILE A 164 -14.64 13.91 3.11
N SER A 165 -14.04 14.97 3.67
CA SER A 165 -13.76 15.05 5.10
C SER A 165 -15.03 14.96 5.93
N ARG A 166 -16.05 15.73 5.54
CA ARG A 166 -17.33 15.76 6.25
C ARG A 166 -18.05 14.42 6.19
N ILE A 167 -18.09 13.78 5.02
CA ILE A 167 -18.77 12.49 4.82
C ILE A 167 -18.06 11.38 5.59
N ASN A 168 -16.73 11.35 5.56
CA ASN A 168 -15.94 10.28 6.16
C ASN A 168 -15.57 10.53 7.63
N GLY A 169 -15.88 11.70 8.18
CA GLY A 169 -15.55 12.07 9.56
C GLY A 169 -14.07 12.42 9.78
N PHE A 170 -13.36 12.87 8.75
CA PHE A 170 -11.96 13.27 8.86
C PHE A 170 -11.78 14.67 9.43
N THR A 171 -10.55 15.07 9.70
CA THR A 171 -10.23 16.48 9.98
C THR A 171 -9.87 17.17 8.67
N TYR A 172 -10.70 18.13 8.26
CA TYR A 172 -10.40 18.97 7.11
C TYR A 172 -9.40 20.06 7.51
N VAL A 173 -8.25 20.08 6.84
CA VAL A 173 -7.23 21.11 7.05
C VAL A 173 -7.21 22.02 5.82
N GLN A 174 -7.72 23.22 5.99
CA GLN A 174 -7.78 24.21 4.92
C GLN A 174 -6.44 24.96 4.86
N THR A 175 -5.84 24.98 3.69
CA THR A 175 -4.57 25.68 3.46
C THR A 175 -4.71 26.86 2.50
N GLN A 176 -3.79 27.81 2.64
CA GLN A 176 -3.54 28.88 1.70
C GLN A 176 -2.06 28.90 1.35
N PHE A 177 -1.75 28.63 0.09
CA PHE A 177 -0.40 28.71 -0.43
C PHE A 177 -0.08 30.15 -0.88
N ASP A 178 1.01 30.70 -0.37
CA ASP A 178 1.57 31.96 -0.83
C ASP A 178 2.52 31.69 -2.00
N TYR A 179 2.08 32.05 -3.20
CA TYR A 179 2.82 31.82 -4.44
C TYR A 179 4.11 32.63 -4.56
N ALA A 180 4.17 33.78 -3.89
CA ALA A 180 5.33 34.68 -3.94
C ALA A 180 6.47 34.17 -3.05
N SER A 181 6.15 33.70 -1.84
CA SER A 181 7.15 33.17 -0.90
C SER A 181 7.33 31.65 -0.98
N GLY A 182 6.38 30.91 -1.56
CA GLY A 182 6.35 29.45 -1.54
C GLY A 182 5.92 28.85 -0.20
N LYS A 183 5.40 29.66 0.73
CA LYS A 183 4.99 29.22 2.06
C LYS A 183 3.55 28.73 2.09
N LEU A 184 3.33 27.58 2.72
CA LEU A 184 1.99 27.05 3.02
C LEU A 184 1.53 27.53 4.40
N ASN A 185 0.31 28.05 4.48
CA ASN A 185 -0.32 28.44 5.75
C ASN A 185 -1.58 27.62 6.00
N ILE A 186 -1.80 27.19 7.23
CA ILE A 186 -3.07 26.59 7.67
C ILE A 186 -4.03 27.74 8.00
N VAL A 187 -5.18 27.76 7.35
CA VAL A 187 -6.23 28.78 7.54
C VAL A 187 -7.23 28.33 8.59
N SER A 188 -7.60 27.05 8.57
CA SER A 188 -8.54 26.48 9.55
C SER A 188 -8.43 24.96 9.60
N GLU A 189 -8.75 24.40 10.75
CA GLU A 189 -8.88 22.95 10.96
C GLU A 189 -10.28 22.65 11.47
N THR A 190 -11.00 21.74 10.79
CA THR A 190 -12.35 21.33 11.19
C THR A 190 -12.39 19.82 11.36
N ARG A 191 -12.49 19.37 12.61
CA ARG A 191 -12.62 17.96 12.97
C ARG A 191 -14.08 17.52 12.92
N TYR A 192 -14.41 16.59 12.03
CA TYR A 192 -15.79 16.10 11.87
C TYR A 192 -16.11 14.85 12.71
N SER A 193 -15.14 14.25 13.41
CA SER A 193 -15.40 13.10 14.31
C SER A 193 -14.36 12.98 15.43
N GLU A 194 -14.78 12.46 16.59
CA GLU A 194 -13.91 12.26 17.76
C GLU A 194 -13.08 10.95 17.73
N GLY A 195 -13.43 9.99 16.86
CA GLY A 195 -12.75 8.70 16.76
C GLY A 195 -11.50 8.71 15.86
N GLU A 196 -11.03 7.51 15.50
CA GLU A 196 -9.88 7.30 14.59
C GLU A 196 -10.02 8.04 13.25
N ARG A 197 -11.25 8.19 12.75
CA ARG A 197 -11.53 8.95 11.52
C ARG A 197 -11.07 10.40 11.64
N GLY A 198 -11.33 11.05 12.78
CA GLY A 198 -10.90 12.43 12.99
C GLY A 198 -9.39 12.62 13.14
N LYS A 199 -8.60 11.53 13.27
CA LYS A 199 -7.14 11.60 13.28
C LYS A 199 -6.54 11.65 11.87
N VAL A 200 -7.35 11.40 10.84
CA VAL A 200 -6.93 11.51 9.45
C VAL A 200 -7.08 12.96 9.02
N HIS A 201 -5.99 13.58 8.59
CA HIS A 201 -6.03 14.92 8.02
C HIS A 201 -6.32 14.83 6.53
N CYS A 202 -7.30 15.59 6.06
CA CYS A 202 -7.62 15.66 4.64
C CYS A 202 -7.41 17.09 4.16
N TYR A 203 -6.45 17.20 3.26
CA TYR A 203 -6.04 18.43 2.61
C TYR A 203 -6.64 18.49 1.20
N GLY A 204 -6.99 19.70 0.78
CA GLY A 204 -7.21 20.02 -0.62
C GLY A 204 -6.22 21.08 -1.05
N ALA A 205 -5.81 21.02 -2.32
CA ALA A 205 -4.85 21.92 -2.92
C ALA A 205 -5.44 22.53 -4.20
N ASP A 206 -5.11 23.79 -4.48
CA ASP A 206 -5.50 24.46 -5.73
C ASP A 206 -4.63 23.99 -6.89
N ASP A 207 -3.39 23.57 -6.62
CA ASP A 207 -2.46 23.02 -7.60
C ASP A 207 -1.42 22.06 -7.00
N VAL A 208 -0.51 21.60 -7.86
CA VAL A 208 0.56 20.67 -7.49
C VAL A 208 1.57 21.28 -6.51
N ARG A 209 1.86 22.60 -6.59
CA ARG A 209 2.83 23.26 -5.70
C ARG A 209 2.31 23.27 -4.27
N GLU A 210 1.04 23.63 -4.09
CA GLU A 210 0.39 23.56 -2.77
C GLU A 210 0.35 22.11 -2.27
N GLY A 211 0.01 21.14 -3.12
CA GLY A 211 0.03 19.72 -2.76
C GLY A 211 1.40 19.21 -2.32
N VAL A 212 2.49 19.64 -2.98
CA VAL A 212 3.86 19.30 -2.58
C VAL A 212 4.23 19.96 -1.26
N ALA A 213 3.84 21.22 -1.06
CA ALA A 213 4.06 21.92 0.20
C ALA A 213 3.33 21.25 1.38
N ILE A 214 2.13 20.68 1.15
CA ILE A 214 1.41 19.88 2.15
C ILE A 214 2.22 18.63 2.54
N ASN A 215 2.80 17.93 1.57
CA ASN A 215 3.63 16.76 1.87
C ASN A 215 4.87 17.12 2.69
N HIS A 216 5.50 18.27 2.40
CA HIS A 216 6.61 18.80 3.21
C HIS A 216 6.17 19.19 4.62
N LEU A 217 5.05 19.89 4.75
CA LEU A 217 4.47 20.28 6.04
C LEU A 217 4.24 19.07 6.93
N GLU A 218 3.67 18.00 6.37
CA GLU A 218 3.36 16.79 7.12
C GLU A 218 4.54 15.84 7.28
N GLY A 219 5.62 16.04 6.52
CA GLY A 219 6.78 15.15 6.52
C GLY A 219 6.41 13.75 6.04
N VAL A 220 5.81 13.66 4.85
CA VAL A 220 5.33 12.38 4.30
C VAL A 220 6.52 11.47 3.97
N ASP A 221 6.50 10.26 4.52
CA ASP A 221 7.53 9.23 4.30
C ASP A 221 7.12 8.24 3.21
N VAL A 222 5.82 7.89 3.16
CA VAL A 222 5.26 6.91 2.24
C VAL A 222 3.99 7.47 1.61
N SER A 223 3.83 7.31 0.28
CA SER A 223 2.56 7.62 -0.38
C SER A 223 2.05 6.51 -1.30
N ILE A 224 0.73 6.43 -1.41
CA ILE A 224 0.05 5.63 -2.44
C ILE A 224 -0.82 6.56 -3.27
N THR A 225 -0.69 6.50 -4.60
CA THR A 225 -1.55 7.23 -5.52
C THR A 225 -2.77 6.38 -5.89
N GLY A 226 -3.98 6.86 -5.66
CA GLY A 226 -5.21 6.23 -6.15
C GLY A 226 -5.62 6.78 -7.51
N ASN A 227 -5.30 6.07 -8.61
CA ASN A 227 -5.74 6.40 -9.97
C ASN A 227 -6.10 5.10 -10.70
N SER A 228 -7.40 4.78 -10.85
CA SER A 228 -7.83 3.37 -10.95
C SER A 228 -8.12 2.83 -12.35
N THR A 229 -7.71 3.45 -13.46
CA THR A 229 -8.22 2.99 -14.78
C THR A 229 -7.23 2.88 -15.92
N ASN A 230 -5.97 3.31 -15.79
CA ASN A 230 -5.02 3.17 -16.90
C ASN A 230 -3.55 3.07 -16.41
N PRO A 231 -2.78 2.02 -16.75
CA PRO A 231 -1.38 1.84 -16.37
C PRO A 231 -0.43 2.85 -17.03
N THR A 232 -0.87 3.57 -18.06
CA THR A 232 -0.13 4.71 -18.61
C THR A 232 -0.41 6.02 -17.86
N ARG A 233 -1.34 6.02 -16.88
CA ARG A 233 -1.56 7.19 -16.04
C ARG A 233 -0.43 7.32 -15.03
N PHE A 234 0.31 8.40 -15.25
CA PHE A 234 1.42 8.89 -14.46
C PHE A 234 1.17 8.84 -12.94
N GLN A 235 2.26 8.64 -12.19
CA GLN A 235 2.35 8.96 -10.77
C GLN A 235 1.71 10.33 -10.52
N HIS A 236 0.96 10.50 -9.42
CA HIS A 236 0.37 11.79 -9.10
C HIS A 236 1.48 12.87 -9.12
N PRO A 237 1.31 14.01 -9.81
CA PRO A 237 2.36 15.01 -9.96
C PRO A 237 2.96 15.46 -8.63
N VAL A 238 2.14 15.56 -7.58
CA VAL A 238 2.59 15.81 -6.21
C VAL A 238 3.63 14.78 -5.75
N ALA A 239 3.39 13.48 -5.93
CA ALA A 239 4.36 12.46 -5.55
C ALA A 239 5.64 12.54 -6.39
N GLY A 240 5.53 12.80 -7.70
CA GLY A 240 6.69 12.93 -8.59
C GLY A 240 7.60 14.09 -8.19
N THR A 241 7.02 15.28 -8.00
CA THR A 241 7.75 16.48 -7.59
C THR A 241 8.30 16.34 -6.16
N TYR A 242 7.49 15.89 -5.21
CA TYR A 242 7.92 15.71 -3.82
C TYR A 242 9.05 14.66 -3.71
N LYS A 243 9.01 13.58 -4.51
CA LYS A 243 10.12 12.61 -4.56
C LYS A 243 11.43 13.24 -5.00
N LYS A 244 11.39 14.08 -6.03
CA LYS A 244 12.58 14.80 -6.52
C LYS A 244 13.16 15.69 -5.42
N GLU A 245 12.31 16.47 -4.75
CA GLU A 245 12.73 17.38 -3.68
C GLU A 245 13.29 16.62 -2.47
N CYS A 246 12.65 15.52 -2.05
CA CYS A 246 13.18 14.65 -0.98
C CYS A 246 14.58 14.12 -1.31
N ILE A 247 14.81 13.68 -2.56
CA ILE A 247 16.14 13.21 -2.99
C ILE A 247 17.17 14.34 -2.89
N GLN A 248 16.82 15.55 -3.30
CA GLN A 248 17.71 16.72 -3.22
C GLN A 248 18.02 17.12 -1.77
N GLU A 249 17.09 16.89 -0.85
CA GLU A 249 17.25 17.14 0.59
C GLU A 249 17.87 15.95 1.34
N GLY A 250 18.18 14.84 0.67
CA GLY A 250 18.67 13.62 1.32
C GLY A 250 17.62 12.92 2.19
N LYS A 251 16.33 13.23 2.04
CA LYS A 251 15.21 12.61 2.74
C LYS A 251 14.76 11.34 2.01
N LYS A 252 14.47 10.29 2.78
CA LYS A 252 13.87 9.06 2.25
C LYS A 252 12.37 9.29 2.04
N TYR A 253 11.90 8.98 0.84
CA TYR A 253 10.48 8.98 0.51
C TYR A 253 10.17 7.83 -0.45
N PHE A 254 9.14 7.05 -0.14
CA PHE A 254 8.66 5.97 -0.99
C PHE A 254 7.28 6.31 -1.54
N SER A 255 7.07 6.11 -2.84
CA SER A 255 5.77 6.34 -3.47
C SER A 255 5.46 5.27 -4.49
N VAL A 256 4.20 4.83 -4.53
CA VAL A 256 3.72 3.85 -5.51
C VAL A 256 2.34 4.26 -6.04
N ALA A 257 1.98 3.79 -7.22
CA ALA A 257 0.62 3.88 -7.74
C ALA A 257 -0.20 2.63 -7.36
N SER A 258 -1.44 2.83 -6.90
CA SER A 258 -2.37 1.74 -6.59
C SER A 258 -2.96 1.17 -7.87
N GLY A 259 -2.85 -0.14 -8.05
CA GLY A 259 -3.45 -0.89 -9.16
C GLY A 259 -4.84 -1.46 -8.88
N GLY A 260 -5.55 -1.03 -7.82
CA GLY A 260 -6.76 -1.71 -7.33
C GLY A 260 -7.90 -1.89 -8.37
N GLY A 261 -8.10 -0.92 -9.26
CA GLY A 261 -9.02 -1.06 -10.40
C GLY A 261 -8.37 -1.74 -11.61
N THR A 262 -7.08 -1.49 -11.81
CA THR A 262 -6.25 -1.96 -12.93
C THR A 262 -5.96 -3.45 -12.86
N GLY A 263 -5.84 -4.08 -11.69
CA GLY A 263 -5.63 -5.52 -11.56
C GLY A 263 -6.81 -6.36 -12.08
N ARG A 264 -8.02 -5.77 -12.14
CA ARG A 264 -9.23 -6.41 -12.68
C ARG A 264 -9.39 -6.22 -14.19
N THR A 265 -8.75 -5.20 -14.78
CA THR A 265 -8.90 -4.85 -16.21
C THR A 265 -7.61 -5.04 -17.02
N LEU A 266 -6.44 -4.92 -16.39
CA LEU A 266 -5.10 -4.87 -16.96
C LEU A 266 -4.07 -5.45 -15.97
N HIS A 267 -4.22 -6.72 -15.61
CA HIS A 267 -3.32 -7.41 -14.67
C HIS A 267 -1.87 -7.40 -15.18
N PRO A 268 -0.84 -7.02 -14.39
CA PRO A 268 0.56 -6.93 -14.85
C PRO A 268 1.18 -8.25 -15.34
N ASP A 269 0.63 -9.39 -14.92
CA ASP A 269 0.99 -10.71 -15.48
C ASP A 269 0.38 -10.99 -16.87
N ASN A 270 -0.68 -10.26 -17.25
CA ASN A 270 -1.46 -10.50 -18.46
C ASN A 270 -1.31 -9.38 -19.51
N MET A 271 -0.90 -8.18 -19.08
CA MET A 271 -0.67 -7.02 -19.95
C MET A 271 0.81 -6.66 -19.92
N GLY A 272 1.43 -6.48 -21.09
CA GLY A 272 2.83 -6.04 -21.24
C GLY A 272 3.11 -4.59 -20.81
N ALA A 273 2.21 -4.00 -20.03
CA ALA A 273 2.34 -2.67 -19.43
C ALA A 273 1.90 -2.78 -17.96
N GLY A 274 2.76 -2.37 -17.04
CA GLY A 274 2.46 -2.25 -15.62
C GLY A 274 2.91 -0.87 -15.10
N PRO A 275 2.40 -0.44 -13.93
CA PRO A 275 2.79 0.82 -13.31
C PRO A 275 4.26 0.85 -12.83
#